data_AF-A0AAU6YXG4-F1
#
_entry.id   AF-A0AAU6YXG4-F1
#
_cell.length_a   1.000
_cell.length_b   1.000
_cell.length_c   1.000
_cell.angle_alpha   90.00
_cell.angle_beta   90.00
_cell.angle_gamma   90.00
#
_symmetry.space_group_name_H-M   'P 1'
#
loop_
_entity.id
_entity.type
_entity.pdbx_description
1 polymer ?
#
loop_
_entity_poly.entity_id
_entity_poly.type
_entity_poly.pdbx_seq_one_letter_code
_entity_poly.pdbx_strand_id
1 'polypeptide(L)' 'MDAGKSVEMRTAGEKSPYLTGLKQSEVDCVLKASGASSAVLAKMGKTRALDGTRTDSWSNFEVSYSYHPNSGFAVILEEK' A
#
# COMPACT_ATOMS: atom_id res chain seq x y z
N MET A 1 -5.08 21.37 -5.30
CA MET A 1 -5.98 21.03 -4.17
C MET A 1 -7.02 20.09 -4.74
N ASP A 2 -7.07 18.87 -4.22
CA ASP A 2 -7.40 17.61 -4.90
C ASP A 2 -8.64 17.58 -5.79
N ALA A 3 -8.44 17.21 -7.06
CA ALA A 3 -9.48 16.67 -7.94
C ALA A 3 -9.40 15.13 -8.05
N GLY A 4 -8.37 14.51 -7.44
CA GLY A 4 -8.18 13.05 -7.38
C GLY A 4 -8.62 12.51 -6.03
N LYS A 5 -9.34 11.38 -6.03
CA LYS A 5 -9.72 10.69 -4.79
C LYS A 5 -8.56 9.81 -4.36
N SER A 6 -8.07 10.00 -3.13
CA SER A 6 -7.01 9.18 -2.56
C SER A 6 -7.48 8.40 -1.34
N VAL A 7 -6.86 7.24 -1.12
CA VAL A 7 -7.02 6.41 0.07
C VAL A 7 -5.65 6.10 0.63
N GLU A 8 -5.42 6.49 1.88
CA GLU A 8 -4.22 6.11 2.63
C GLU A 8 -4.49 4.87 3.48
N MET A 9 -3.57 3.91 3.43
CA MET A 9 -3.63 2.67 4.21
C MET A 9 -2.31 2.44 4.92
N ARG A 10 -2.38 2.03 6.19
CA ARG A 10 -1.21 1.66 6.98
C ARG A 10 -1.41 0.32 7.66
N THR A 11 -0.39 -0.54 7.61
CA THR A 11 -0.35 -1.77 8.40
C THR A 11 0.44 -1.56 9.68
N ALA A 12 0.25 -2.43 10.67
CA ALA A 12 1.11 -2.43 11.86
C ALA A 12 2.51 -2.99 11.53
N GLY A 13 3.50 -2.56 12.31
CA GLY A 13 4.86 -3.10 12.32
C GLY A 13 5.30 -3.47 13.75
N GLU A 14 6.51 -3.98 13.90
CA GLU A 14 7.04 -4.54 15.16
C GLU A 14 7.03 -3.54 16.34
N LYS A 15 7.22 -2.24 16.06
CA LYS A 15 7.21 -1.17 17.07
C LYS A 15 5.91 -0.39 17.10
N SER A 16 4.94 -0.79 16.28
CA SER A 16 3.59 -0.24 16.27
C SER A 16 2.51 -1.29 16.59
N PRO A 17 2.71 -2.23 17.55
CA PRO A 17 1.69 -3.23 17.86
C PRO A 17 0.44 -2.62 18.52
N TYR A 18 0.56 -1.40 19.05
CA TYR A 18 -0.53 -0.64 19.67
C TYR A 18 -1.25 0.32 18.72
N LEU A 19 -0.73 0.50 17.50
CA LEU A 19 -1.49 1.15 16.42
C LEU A 19 -2.30 0.04 15.74
N THR A 20 -3.62 0.16 15.77
CA THR A 20 -4.56 -0.67 14.99
C THR A 20 -4.37 -0.39 13.50
N GLY A 21 -3.25 -0.84 12.93
CA GLY A 21 -3.02 -0.85 11.50
C GLY A 21 -3.84 -1.96 10.85
N LEU A 22 -4.15 -1.77 9.57
CA LEU A 22 -4.79 -2.79 8.76
C LEU A 22 -3.94 -4.06 8.71
N LYS A 23 -4.59 -5.21 8.60
CA LYS A 23 -3.91 -6.43 8.17
C LYS A 23 -3.50 -6.27 6.71
N GLN A 24 -2.39 -6.89 6.32
CA GLN A 24 -1.97 -6.93 4.91
C GLN A 24 -3.11 -7.42 4.00
N SER A 25 -3.91 -8.38 4.45
CA SER A 25 -5.07 -8.89 3.71
C SER A 25 -6.17 -7.85 3.44
N GLU A 26 -6.31 -6.85 4.30
CA GLU A 26 -7.28 -5.75 4.12
C GLU A 26 -6.76 -4.75 3.08
N VAL A 27 -5.46 -4.45 3.11
CA VAL A 27 -4.81 -3.67 2.05
C VAL A 27 -4.94 -4.38 0.69
N ASP A 28 -4.64 -5.67 0.65
CA ASP A 28 -4.79 -6.49 -0.56
C ASP A 28 -6.24 -6.50 -1.06
N CYS A 29 -7.23 -6.48 -0.15
CA CYS A 29 -8.66 -6.42 -0.50
C CYS A 29 -8.98 -5.12 -1.25
N VAL A 30 -8.55 -3.98 -0.72
CA VAL A 30 -8.77 -2.66 -1.35
C VAL A 30 -8.08 -2.59 -2.71
N LEU A 31 -6.82 -3.03 -2.81
CA LEU A 31 -6.06 -3.00 -4.07
C LEU A 31 -6.67 -3.94 -5.12
N LYS A 32 -7.15 -5.13 -4.73
CA LYS A 32 -7.86 -6.03 -5.66
C LYS A 32 -9.19 -5.43 -6.11
N ALA A 33 -9.94 -4.82 -5.21
CA ALA A 33 -11.22 -4.19 -5.52
C ALA A 33 -11.06 -3.02 -6.50
N SER A 34 -9.92 -2.32 -6.50
CA SER A 34 -9.59 -1.28 -7.49
C SER A 34 -8.97 -1.82 -8.79
N GLY A 35 -8.85 -3.14 -8.94
CA GLY A 35 -8.38 -3.79 -10.18
C GLY A 35 -6.87 -4.05 -10.24
N ALA A 36 -6.13 -3.97 -9.13
CA ALA A 36 -4.71 -4.29 -9.11
C ALA A 36 -4.48 -5.76 -9.51
N SER A 37 -3.47 -5.99 -10.36
CA SER A 37 -3.07 -7.36 -10.73
C SER A 37 -2.36 -8.07 -9.57
N SER A 38 -2.34 -9.41 -9.62
CA SER A 38 -1.55 -10.23 -8.70
C SER A 38 -0.05 -9.87 -8.73
N ALA A 39 0.45 -9.34 -9.85
CA ALA A 39 1.83 -8.87 -9.97
C ALA A 39 2.10 -7.65 -9.06
N VAL A 40 1.17 -6.70 -8.96
CA VAL A 40 1.30 -5.54 -8.06
C VAL A 40 1.39 -6.01 -6.60
N LEU A 41 0.48 -6.90 -6.19
CA LEU A 41 0.48 -7.46 -4.85
C LEU A 41 1.76 -8.26 -4.54
N ALA A 42 2.25 -9.03 -5.51
CA ALA A 42 3.48 -9.80 -5.36
C ALA A 42 4.73 -8.90 -5.27
N LYS A 43 4.78 -7.77 -5.98
CA LYS A 43 5.84 -6.77 -5.85
C LYS A 43 5.80 -6.13 -4.46
N MET A 44 4.61 -5.71 -4.03
CA MET A 44 4.40 -5.13 -2.71
C MET A 44 4.85 -6.08 -1.61
N GLY A 45 4.43 -7.35 -1.62
CA GLY A 45 4.84 -8.35 -0.64
C GLY A 45 6.34 -8.71 -0.63
N LYS A 46 7.10 -8.34 -1.67
CA LYS A 46 8.56 -8.50 -1.75
C LYS A 46 9.35 -7.23 -1.39
N THR A 47 8.65 -6.14 -1.09
CA THR A 47 9.28 -4.84 -0.83
C THR A 47 9.94 -4.83 0.55
N ARG A 48 11.21 -4.44 0.59
CA ARG A 48 12.00 -4.32 1.81
C ARG A 48 12.20 -2.85 2.15
N ALA A 49 12.61 -2.55 3.38
CA ALA A 49 12.90 -1.17 3.79
C ALA A 49 13.94 -0.47 2.91
N LEU A 50 14.95 -1.21 2.45
CA LEU A 50 16.01 -0.69 1.58
C LEU A 50 15.52 -0.38 0.15
N ASP A 51 14.37 -0.90 -0.24
CA ASP A 51 13.80 -0.69 -1.57
C ASP A 51 13.14 0.69 -1.72
N GLY A 52 12.99 1.44 -0.62
CA GLY A 52 12.40 2.77 -0.60
C GLY A 52 10.92 2.77 -1.01
N THR A 53 10.44 3.92 -1.47
CA THR A 53 9.10 4.05 -2.04
C THR A 53 9.08 3.44 -3.44
N ARG A 54 8.08 2.60 -3.69
CA ARG A 54 7.78 1.99 -4.99
C ARG A 54 6.44 2.50 -5.49
N THR A 55 6.29 2.53 -6.81
CA THR A 55 5.07 2.99 -7.48
C THR A 55 4.67 1.97 -8.55
N ASP A 56 3.39 1.64 -8.60
CA ASP A 56 2.78 0.84 -9.66
C ASP A 56 1.48 1.53 -10.12
N SER A 57 1.05 1.29 -11.35
CA SER A 57 -0.20 1.86 -11.88
C SER A 57 -0.97 0.85 -12.74
N TRP A 58 -2.28 1.01 -12.76
CA TRP A 58 -3.22 0.23 -13.58
C TRP A 58 -4.51 1.03 -13.80
N SER A 59 -5.15 0.88 -14.96
CA SER A 59 -6.34 1.63 -15.33
C SER A 59 -6.19 3.14 -15.01
N ASN A 60 -7.08 3.69 -14.19
CA ASN A 60 -7.09 5.07 -13.71
C ASN A 60 -6.53 5.19 -12.27
N PHE A 61 -5.71 4.24 -11.83
CA PHE A 61 -5.14 4.24 -10.48
C PHE A 61 -3.61 4.22 -10.50
N GLU A 62 -3.02 4.85 -9.50
CA GLU A 62 -1.62 4.69 -9.12
C GLU A 62 -1.53 4.40 -7.63
N VAL A 63 -0.64 3.50 -7.27
CA VAL A 63 -0.32 3.19 -5.89
C VAL A 63 1.14 3.51 -5.63
N SER A 64 1.40 4.23 -4.56
CA SER A 64 2.72 4.43 -4.00
C SER A 64 2.80 3.74 -2.65
N TYR A 65 3.82 2.92 -2.44
CA TYR A 65 3.99 2.15 -1.22
C TYR A 65 5.43 2.05 -0.76
N SER A 66 5.63 2.01 0.56
CA SER A 66 6.90 1.68 1.18
C SER A 66 6.66 0.74 2.36
N TYR A 67 7.69 0.00 2.75
CA TYR A 67 7.65 -0.93 3.87
C TYR A 67 8.79 -0.65 4.84
N HIS A 68 8.52 -0.72 6.14
CA HIS A 68 9.57 -0.83 7.13
C HIS A 68 9.15 -1.79 8.26
N PRO A 69 10.00 -2.72 8.73
CA PRO A 69 9.64 -3.69 9.77
C PRO A 69 9.00 -3.07 11.02
N ASN A 70 9.58 -1.96 11.52
CA ASN A 70 9.04 -1.23 12.68
C ASN A 70 7.64 -0.63 12.48
N SER A 71 7.28 -0.18 11.27
CA SER A 71 6.08 0.63 11.03
C SER A 71 5.08 0.02 10.05
N GLY A 72 5.38 -1.15 9.48
CA GLY A 72 4.55 -1.80 8.47
C GLY A 72 4.64 -1.12 7.10
N PHE A 73 3.62 -1.37 6.27
CA PHE A 73 3.43 -0.70 4.99
C PHE A 73 2.78 0.67 5.18
N ALA A 74 3.25 1.65 4.42
CA ALA A 74 2.56 2.90 4.13
C ALA A 74 2.17 2.88 2.65
N VAL A 75 0.88 3.02 2.37
CA VAL A 75 0.31 2.87 1.03
C VAL A 75 -0.61 4.06 0.74
N ILE A 76 -0.47 4.63 -0.45
CA ILE A 76 -1.36 5.67 -0.98
C ILE A 76 -1.86 5.16 -2.33
N LEU A 77 -3.17 5.04 -2.48
CA LEU A 77 -3.83 4.75 -3.75
C LEU A 77 -4.54 6.01 -4.23
N GLU A 78 -4.27 6.43 -5.46
CA GLU A 78 -4.81 7.66 -6.05
C GLU A 78 -5.54 7.36 -7.36
N GLU A 79 -6.75 7.89 -7.51
CA GLU A 79 -7.48 7.94 -8.78
C GLU A 79 -6.93 9.10 -9.65
N LYS A 80 -6.55 8.79 -10.89
CA LYS A 80 -6.02 9.71 -11.91
C LYS A 80 -7.11 10.36 -12.75
#